data_AF-A0A5B1BBT2-F1
#
_entry.id   AF-A0A5B1BBT2-F1
#
_cell.length_a   1.000
_cell.length_b   1.000
_cell.length_c   1.000
_cell.angle_alpha   90.00
_cell.angle_beta   90.00
_cell.angle_gamma   90.00
#
_symmetry.space_group_name_H-M   'P 1'
#
loop_
_entity.id
_entity.type
_entity.pdbx_description
1 polymer ?
#
loop_
_entity_poly.entity_id
_entity_poly.type
_entity_poly.pdbx_seq_one_letter_code
_entity_poly.pdbx_strand_id
1 'polypeptide(L)'
;MSEEIEKDLSDIRRIATKFRKDICNGNIKIPFGEDFPSGCCGNASDRLKRILECKGFQNIRYTNGWIDKQSHGWLEYKGFIIDITADQFENITEEIIIIHKNESDFHKQFKSGNF
;
A
#
# COMPACT_ATOMS: atom_id res chain seq x y z
N MET A 1 2.89 -3.49 21.11
CA MET A 1 2.32 -2.41 20.28
C MET A 1 1.41 -1.59 21.17
N SER A 2 1.26 -0.27 20.97
CA SER A 2 0.34 0.53 21.80
C SER A 2 -1.10 0.37 21.30
N GLU A 3 -2.08 0.53 22.21
CA GLU A 3 -3.52 0.48 21.88
C GLU A 3 -3.90 1.49 20.79
N GLU A 4 -3.26 2.67 20.78
CA GLU A 4 -3.44 3.69 19.73
C GLU A 4 -3.03 3.16 18.35
N ILE A 5 -1.87 2.50 18.24
CA ILE A 5 -1.39 1.94 16.98
C ILE A 5 -2.33 0.82 16.52
N GLU A 6 -2.79 -0.05 17.42
CA GLU A 6 -3.73 -1.11 17.07
C GLU A 6 -5.04 -0.56 16.52
N LYS A 7 -5.58 0.48 17.16
CA LYS A 7 -6.77 1.18 16.68
C LYS A 7 -6.54 1.81 15.32
N ASP A 8 -5.41 2.51 15.13
CA ASP A 8 -5.06 3.11 13.84
C ASP A 8 -4.98 2.06 12.73
N LEU A 9 -4.29 0.94 12.96
CA LEU A 9 -4.13 -0.13 11.97
C LEU A 9 -5.48 -0.81 11.65
N SER A 10 -6.39 -0.90 12.62
CA SER A 10 -7.75 -1.38 12.39
C SER A 10 -8.55 -0.41 11.48
N ASP A 11 -8.50 0.89 11.78
CA ASP A 11 -9.17 1.92 10.97
C ASP A 11 -8.57 2.01 9.56
N ILE A 12 -7.24 2.00 9.44
CA ILE A 12 -6.51 2.00 8.16
C ILE A 12 -6.93 0.77 7.34
N ARG A 13 -6.97 -0.42 7.95
CA ARG A 13 -7.41 -1.64 7.24
C ARG A 13 -8.82 -1.50 6.69
N ARG A 14 -9.76 -1.02 7.50
CA ARG A 14 -11.14 -0.79 7.04
C ARG A 14 -11.19 0.19 5.86
N ILE A 15 -10.43 1.29 5.92
CA ILE A 15 -10.36 2.29 4.85
C ILE A 15 -9.73 1.70 3.58
N ALA A 16 -8.58 1.02 3.72
CA ALA A 16 -7.86 0.38 2.62
C ALA A 16 -8.72 -0.70 1.94
N THR A 17 -9.41 -1.54 2.71
CA THR A 17 -10.34 -2.56 2.19
C THR A 17 -11.48 -1.94 1.41
N LYS A 18 -12.10 -0.88 1.95
CA LYS A 18 -13.16 -0.19 1.21
C LYS A 18 -12.63 0.43 -0.08
N PHE A 19 -11.50 1.14 0.00
CA PHE A 19 -10.90 1.80 -1.15
C PHE A 19 -10.53 0.81 -2.26
N ARG A 20 -9.87 -0.29 -1.92
CA ARG A 20 -9.54 -1.35 -2.87
C ARG A 20 -10.79 -1.95 -3.51
N LYS A 21 -11.82 -2.29 -2.73
CA LYS A 21 -13.10 -2.79 -3.28
C LYS A 21 -13.76 -1.80 -4.23
N ASP A 22 -13.72 -0.51 -3.91
CA ASP A 22 -14.26 0.52 -4.79
C ASP A 22 -13.47 0.61 -6.11
N ILE A 23 -12.17 0.33 -6.12
CA ILE A 23 -11.39 0.22 -7.36
C ILE A 23 -11.81 -1.04 -8.15
N CYS A 24 -11.81 -2.22 -7.52
CA CYS A 24 -12.15 -3.48 -8.18
C CYS A 24 -13.57 -3.48 -8.76
N ASN A 25 -14.51 -2.81 -8.11
CA ASN A 25 -15.89 -2.67 -8.59
C ASN A 25 -16.06 -1.60 -9.68
N GLY A 26 -14.99 -0.88 -10.04
CA GLY A 26 -15.02 0.20 -11.03
C GLY A 26 -15.63 1.51 -10.50
N ASN A 27 -15.93 1.61 -9.21
CA ASN A 27 -16.44 2.84 -8.58
C ASN A 27 -15.35 3.93 -8.53
N ILE A 28 -14.08 3.52 -8.45
CA ILE A 28 -12.92 4.40 -8.47
C ILE A 28 -11.98 3.95 -9.59
N LYS A 29 -11.66 4.86 -10.50
CA LYS A 29 -10.62 4.62 -11.50
C LYS A 29 -9.27 5.08 -10.97
N ILE A 30 -8.26 4.23 -11.13
CA ILE A 30 -6.85 4.60 -10.96
C ILE A 30 -6.31 5.01 -12.33
N PRO A 31 -5.89 6.27 -12.52
CA PRO A 31 -5.40 6.74 -13.81
C PRO A 31 -4.00 6.16 -14.08
N PHE A 32 -3.61 6.11 -15.36
CA PHE A 32 -2.25 5.77 -15.82
C PHE A 32 -1.72 4.40 -15.36
N GLY A 33 -2.60 3.48 -14.98
CA GLY A 33 -2.27 2.08 -14.71
C GLY A 33 -2.69 1.16 -15.87
N GLU A 34 -2.28 -0.11 -15.77
CA GLU A 34 -2.79 -1.19 -16.61
C GLU A 34 -4.14 -1.66 -16.01
N ASP A 35 -4.25 -2.95 -15.67
CA ASP A 35 -5.39 -3.50 -14.93
C ASP A 35 -5.05 -3.60 -13.46
N PHE A 36 -5.91 -3.07 -12.58
CA PHE A 36 -5.68 -3.14 -11.14
C PHE A 36 -5.58 -4.59 -10.66
N PRO A 37 -4.55 -4.97 -9.88
CA PRO A 37 -3.54 -4.11 -9.23
C PRO A 37 -2.29 -3.77 -10.07
N SER A 38 -2.05 -4.44 -11.19
CA SER A 38 -0.89 -4.27 -12.06
C SER A 38 -0.71 -2.85 -12.60
N GLY A 39 0.52 -2.34 -12.46
CA GLY A 39 0.87 -0.98 -12.90
C GLY A 39 0.18 0.14 -12.12
N CYS A 40 -0.60 -0.18 -11.08
CA CYS A 40 -1.38 0.78 -10.32
C CYS A 40 -0.75 1.17 -8.97
N CYS A 41 0.30 0.47 -8.52
CA CYS A 41 0.85 0.58 -7.16
C CYS A 41 1.17 2.02 -6.73
N GLY A 42 1.78 2.82 -7.60
CA GLY A 42 2.12 4.22 -7.31
C GLY A 42 0.87 5.09 -7.12
N ASN A 43 -0.03 5.12 -8.11
CA ASN A 43 -1.22 5.97 -8.09
C ASN A 43 -2.25 5.52 -7.05
N ALA A 44 -2.39 4.20 -6.84
CA ALA A 44 -3.24 3.65 -5.80
C ALA A 44 -2.73 4.03 -4.40
N SER A 45 -1.40 3.93 -4.17
CA SER A 45 -0.78 4.34 -2.91
C SER A 45 -0.89 5.85 -2.65
N ASP A 46 -0.61 6.71 -3.63
CA ASP A 46 -0.76 8.18 -3.46
C ASP A 46 -2.19 8.55 -3.09
N ARG A 47 -3.17 7.92 -3.77
CA ARG A 47 -4.57 8.20 -3.51
C ARG A 47 -5.02 7.67 -2.14
N LEU A 48 -4.59 6.48 -1.74
CA LEU A 48 -4.84 5.96 -0.40
C LEU A 48 -4.23 6.86 0.67
N LYS A 49 -3.00 7.34 0.47
CA LYS A 49 -2.34 8.28 1.38
C LYS A 49 -3.20 9.52 1.61
N ARG A 50 -3.67 10.17 0.54
CA ARG A 50 -4.55 11.34 0.63
C ARG A 50 -5.84 11.05 1.41
N ILE A 51 -6.47 9.89 1.18
CA ILE A 51 -7.67 9.48 1.90
C ILE A 51 -7.38 9.37 3.41
N LEU A 52 -6.26 8.74 3.77
CA LEU A 52 -5.87 8.58 5.16
C LEU A 52 -5.52 9.93 5.82
N GLU A 53 -4.80 10.81 5.12
CA GLU A 53 -4.50 12.17 5.59
C GLU A 53 -5.78 12.97 5.83
N CYS A 54 -6.77 12.90 4.92
CA CYS A 54 -8.09 13.51 5.13
C CYS A 54 -8.87 12.92 6.31
N LYS A 55 -8.52 11.72 6.78
CA LYS A 55 -9.10 11.07 7.97
C LYS A 55 -8.32 11.38 9.25
N GLY A 56 -7.28 12.21 9.18
CA GLY A 56 -6.51 12.67 10.33
C GLY A 56 -5.27 11.83 10.64
N PHE A 57 -4.96 10.81 9.82
CA PHE A 57 -3.70 10.08 9.98
C PHE A 57 -2.53 10.97 9.52
N GLN A 58 -1.49 11.06 10.35
CA GLN A 58 -0.31 11.87 10.09
C GLN A 58 0.92 11.00 9.86
N ASN A 59 1.97 11.58 9.27
CA ASN A 59 3.26 10.90 9.05
C ASN A 59 3.17 9.62 8.19
N ILE A 60 2.22 9.58 7.25
CA ILE A 60 2.15 8.53 6.24
C ILE A 60 3.18 8.83 5.16
N ARG A 61 4.13 7.92 4.98
CA ARG A 61 5.17 8.02 3.96
C ARG A 61 4.80 7.17 2.77
N TYR A 62 4.90 7.74 1.57
CA TYR A 62 4.98 6.94 0.36
C TYR A 62 6.41 6.41 0.24
N THR A 63 6.54 5.10 0.03
CA THR A 63 7.81 4.43 -0.22
C THR A 63 7.71 3.70 -1.55
N ASN A 64 8.83 3.62 -2.27
CA ASN A 64 8.98 2.75 -3.41
C ASN A 64 10.35 2.09 -3.40
N GLY A 65 10.48 1.03 -4.17
CA GLY A 65 11.76 0.43 -4.47
C GLY A 65 11.68 -0.47 -5.71
N TRP A 66 12.81 -1.08 -6.03
CA TRP A 66 12.99 -1.85 -7.25
C TRP A 66 13.46 -3.26 -6.94
N ILE A 67 12.91 -4.23 -7.69
CA ILE A 67 13.48 -5.57 -7.87
C ILE A 67 13.72 -5.71 -9.37
N ASP A 68 14.98 -5.93 -9.75
CA ASP A 68 15.42 -5.92 -11.14
C ASP A 68 14.93 -4.69 -11.93
N LYS A 69 13.99 -4.88 -12.87
CA LYS A 69 13.42 -3.82 -13.71
C LYS A 69 12.01 -3.40 -13.28
N GLN A 70 11.50 -3.96 -12.19
CA GLN A 70 10.15 -3.71 -11.72
C GLN A 70 10.17 -2.86 -10.46
N SER A 71 9.56 -1.69 -10.53
CA SER A 71 9.31 -0.83 -9.37
C SER A 71 8.03 -1.24 -8.66
N HIS A 72 7.99 -1.04 -7.34
CA HIS A 72 6.78 -1.17 -6.55
C HIS A 72 6.64 -0.02 -5.56
N GLY A 73 5.41 0.39 -5.27
CA GLY A 73 5.12 1.50 -4.36
C GLY A 73 4.07 1.12 -3.33
N TRP A 74 4.31 1.49 -2.07
CA TRP A 74 3.46 1.21 -0.92
C TRP A 74 3.49 2.39 0.07
N LEU A 75 2.72 2.28 1.16
CA LEU A 75 2.74 3.26 2.25
C LEU A 75 3.41 2.71 3.50
N GLU A 76 4.08 3.57 4.25
CA GLU A 76 4.58 3.29 5.58
C GLU A 76 3.91 4.20 6.62
N TYR A 77 3.46 3.61 7.73
CA TYR A 77 2.84 4.30 8.85
C TYR A 77 3.31 3.72 10.18
N LYS A 78 3.94 4.53 11.04
CA LYS A 78 4.42 4.13 12.38
C LYS A 78 5.19 2.77 12.40
N GLY A 79 5.99 2.50 11.36
CA GLY A 79 6.77 1.25 11.24
C GLY A 79 6.04 0.09 10.56
N PHE A 80 4.78 0.27 10.16
CA PHE A 80 3.98 -0.70 9.42
C PHE A 80 3.96 -0.36 7.94
N ILE A 81 3.92 -1.41 7.12
CA ILE A 81 3.65 -1.33 5.70
C ILE A 81 2.15 -1.41 5.49
N ILE A 82 1.63 -0.63 4.55
CA ILE A 82 0.26 -0.70 4.06
C ILE A 82 0.36 -0.79 2.53
N ASP A 83 0.01 -1.95 1.99
CA ASP A 83 0.05 -2.21 0.56
C ASP A 83 -1.26 -2.85 0.12
N ILE A 84 -1.90 -2.23 -0.86
CA ILE A 84 -3.17 -2.67 -1.45
C ILE A 84 -2.98 -3.18 -2.88
N THR A 85 -1.74 -3.44 -3.29
CA THR A 85 -1.36 -3.85 -4.66
C THR A 85 -0.27 -4.92 -4.66
N ALA A 86 0.10 -5.47 -3.51
CA ALA A 86 1.15 -6.49 -3.40
C ALA A 86 0.84 -7.75 -4.22
N ASP A 87 -0.44 -8.08 -4.37
CA ASP A 87 -0.95 -9.18 -5.18
C ASP A 87 -0.86 -8.95 -6.70
N GLN A 88 -0.22 -7.84 -7.16
CA GLN A 88 0.24 -7.74 -8.54
C GLN A 88 1.43 -8.68 -8.84
N PHE A 89 2.08 -9.21 -7.79
CA PHE A 89 3.16 -10.18 -7.91
C PHE A 89 2.60 -11.59 -7.72
N GLU A 90 2.92 -12.51 -8.63
CA GLU A 90 2.32 -13.85 -8.73
C GLU A 90 2.40 -14.68 -7.43
N ASN A 91 3.41 -14.42 -6.61
CA ASN A 91 3.69 -15.13 -5.37
C ASN A 91 3.02 -14.50 -4.12
N ILE A 92 2.16 -13.49 -4.29
CA ILE A 92 1.44 -12.83 -3.20
C ILE A 92 -0.06 -13.02 -3.40
N THR A 93 -0.72 -13.62 -2.42
CA THR A 93 -2.19 -13.86 -2.45
C THR A 93 -2.97 -12.84 -1.62
N GLU A 94 -2.28 -12.11 -0.75
CA GLU A 94 -2.90 -11.14 0.13
C GLU A 94 -3.25 -9.85 -0.62
N GLU A 95 -4.54 -9.61 -0.82
CA GLU A 95 -5.05 -8.38 -1.44
C GLU A 95 -4.65 -7.10 -0.69
N ILE A 96 -4.43 -7.22 0.63
CA ILE A 96 -4.06 -6.11 1.51
C ILE A 96 -3.05 -6.62 2.53
N ILE A 97 -1.85 -6.08 2.46
CA ILE A 97 -0.80 -6.31 3.44
C ILE A 97 -0.77 -5.13 4.40
N ILE A 98 -1.00 -5.41 5.69
CA ILE A 98 -0.70 -4.49 6.79
C ILE A 98 0.08 -5.25 7.84
N ILE A 99 1.40 -5.05 7.84
CA ILE A 99 2.35 -5.82 8.64
C ILE A 99 3.49 -4.91 9.11
N HIS A 100 4.15 -5.27 10.21
CA HIS A 100 5.33 -4.53 10.64
C HIS A 100 6.43 -4.67 9.59
N LYS A 101 7.13 -3.58 9.26
CA LYS A 101 8.11 -3.58 8.14
C LYS A 101 9.22 -4.62 8.30
N ASN A 102 9.59 -4.94 9.53
CA ASN A 102 10.63 -5.94 9.82
C ASN A 102 10.17 -7.38 9.59
N GLU A 103 8.87 -7.61 9.42
CA GLU A 103 8.27 -8.94 9.23
C GLU A 103 7.93 -9.20 7.75
N SER A 104 8.04 -8.20 6.87
CA SER A 104 7.72 -8.39 5.46
C SER A 104 8.95 -8.76 4.64
N ASP A 105 9.14 -10.04 4.35
CA ASP A 105 10.22 -10.52 3.49
C ASP A 105 10.02 -10.12 2.03
N PHE A 106 8.78 -9.95 1.59
CA PHE A 106 8.46 -9.38 0.28
C PHE A 106 9.02 -7.95 0.12
N HIS A 107 8.67 -7.03 1.02
CA HIS A 107 9.08 -5.64 0.89
C HIS A 107 10.58 -5.40 1.09
N LYS A 108 11.28 -6.27 1.85
CA LYS A 108 12.74 -6.19 2.05
C LYS A 108 13.57 -6.46 0.78
N GLN A 109 12.97 -7.11 -0.21
CA GLN A 109 13.64 -7.42 -1.48
C GLN A 109 13.87 -6.15 -2.31
N PHE A 110 12.94 -5.19 -2.22
CA PHE A 110 13.02 -3.93 -2.95
C PHE A 110 14.17 -3.05 -2.44
N LYS A 111 14.98 -2.55 -3.36
CA LYS A 111 16.05 -1.59 -3.06
C LYS A 111 15.63 -0.19 -3.49
N SER A 112 16.00 0.82 -2.71
CA SER A 112 15.87 2.21 -3.14
C SER A 112 16.68 2.38 -4.42
N GLY A 113 16.06 2.90 -5.47
CA GLY A 113 16.75 3.10 -6.75
C GLY A 113 17.88 4.12 -6.58
N ASN A 114 19.11 3.70 -6.79
CA ASN A 114 20.16 4.60 -7.22
C ASN A 114 19.91 4.84 -8.71
N PHE A 115 19.30 5.98 -9.04
CA PHE A 115 19.27 6.48 -10.41
C PHE A 115 20.59 7.19 -10.71
#